data_AF-A0AAX4IXH8-F1
#
_entry.id   AF-A0AAX4IXH8-F1
#
_cell.length_a   1.000
_cell.length_b   1.000
_cell.length_c   1.000
_cell.angle_alpha   90.00
_cell.angle_beta   90.00
_cell.angle_gamma   90.00
#
_symmetry.space_group_name_H-M   'P 1'
#
loop_
_entity.id
_entity.type
_entity.pdbx_description
1 polymer ?
#
loop_
_entity_poly.entity_id
_entity_poly.type
_entity_poly.pdbx_seq_one_letter_code
_entity_poly.pdbx_strand_id
1 'polypeptide(L)'
;MEPAQLATAVTERVTIPVLGGIENWKEQLKFMLQTLSRQPGYLRTRWGPWSEDQQKLEVMTGWINAEAHDKWKKSVDYTEAMARFAPVLDGEPSSCLLQFRPYAPQAVINSAIVETLSFDNYGEPDDRMREVVERAARMPGCNGVASGSSLRRPSSGSGNGGGGGGGGGGEDAGVDGTGTGNGTDKRTFVAAIGWTGLEASRRADKTAYTGGMKPESHHVDFNFPVKGFGGL
;
A
#
# COMPACT_ATOMS: atom_id res chain seq x y z
N MET A 1 19.08 -3.10 8.87
CA MET A 1 17.89 -3.88 9.25
C MET A 1 18.27 -5.34 9.11
N GLU A 2 18.05 -6.14 10.14
CA GLU A 2 18.44 -7.55 10.13
C GLU A 2 17.61 -8.36 9.11
N PRO A 3 18.18 -9.42 8.48
CA PRO A 3 17.46 -10.25 7.51
C PRO A 3 16.12 -10.81 8.01
N ALA A 4 16.05 -11.20 9.29
CA ALA A 4 14.82 -11.71 9.90
C ALA A 4 13.72 -10.64 10.01
N GLN A 5 14.10 -9.37 10.21
CA GLN A 5 13.17 -8.25 10.25
C GLN A 5 12.66 -7.88 8.85
N LEU A 6 13.50 -8.04 7.80
CA LEU A 6 13.06 -7.87 6.41
C LEU A 6 12.01 -8.90 5.98
N ALA A 7 12.05 -10.11 6.53
CA ALA A 7 11.12 -11.19 6.20
C ALA A 7 9.69 -10.94 6.72
N THR A 8 9.56 -10.14 7.78
CA THR A 8 8.26 -9.81 8.39
C THR A 8 7.83 -8.37 8.11
N ALA A 9 8.72 -7.53 7.60
CA ALA A 9 8.43 -6.14 7.29
C ALA A 9 7.36 -6.01 6.19
N VAL A 10 6.48 -5.03 6.38
CA VAL A 10 5.35 -4.75 5.51
C VAL A 10 5.37 -3.28 5.10
N THR A 11 4.67 -2.96 4.02
CA THR A 11 4.45 -1.60 3.55
C THR A 11 2.95 -1.34 3.48
N GLU A 12 2.47 -0.36 4.24
CA GLU A 12 1.14 0.18 4.04
C GLU A 12 1.18 1.17 2.88
N ARG A 13 0.31 1.00 1.90
CA ARG A 13 0.02 2.00 0.88
C ARG A 13 -1.36 2.58 1.16
N VAL A 14 -1.44 3.90 1.26
CA VAL A 14 -2.68 4.65 1.49
C VAL A 14 -2.87 5.64 0.34
N THR A 15 -4.07 5.66 -0.22
CA THR A 15 -4.52 6.73 -1.12
C THR A 15 -5.48 7.62 -0.35
N ILE A 16 -5.19 8.92 -0.29
CA ILE A 16 -5.96 9.90 0.46
C ILE A 16 -6.55 10.90 -0.54
N PRO A 17 -7.87 10.87 -0.78
CA PRO A 17 -8.54 11.91 -1.55
C PRO A 17 -8.63 13.19 -0.71
N VAL A 18 -8.25 14.33 -1.29
CA VAL A 18 -8.18 15.62 -0.59
C VAL A 18 -8.94 16.71 -1.31
N LEU A 19 -9.46 17.67 -0.53
CA LEU A 19 -10.11 18.88 -1.03
C LEU A 19 -9.12 20.05 -1.10
N GLY A 20 -9.15 20.77 -2.22
CA GLY A 20 -8.47 22.04 -2.38
C GLY A 20 -6.99 21.94 -2.73
N GLY A 21 -6.27 23.06 -2.61
CA GLY A 21 -4.85 23.12 -2.92
C GLY A 21 -3.96 22.63 -1.79
N ILE A 22 -2.64 22.60 -2.03
CA ILE A 22 -1.62 22.18 -1.04
C ILE A 22 -1.79 22.93 0.29
N GLU A 23 -2.11 24.22 0.25
CA GLU A 23 -2.30 25.05 1.45
C GLU A 23 -3.47 24.59 2.33
N ASN A 24 -4.43 23.83 1.78
CA ASN A 24 -5.58 23.34 2.53
C ASN A 24 -5.20 22.14 3.41
N TRP A 25 -4.43 21.18 2.89
CA TRP A 25 -4.19 19.88 3.52
C TRP A 25 -2.77 19.68 4.08
N LYS A 26 -1.79 20.53 3.72
CA LYS A 26 -0.38 20.28 4.05
C LYS A 26 -0.10 20.22 5.55
N GLU A 27 -0.75 21.04 6.38
CA GLU A 27 -0.47 21.05 7.82
C GLU A 27 -1.06 19.82 8.52
N GLN A 28 -2.20 19.33 8.04
CA GLN A 28 -2.86 18.11 8.50
C GLN A 28 -2.04 16.89 8.12
N LEU A 29 -1.52 16.85 6.88
CA LEU A 29 -0.59 15.81 6.45
C LEU A 29 0.71 15.84 7.25
N LYS A 30 1.29 17.02 7.43
CA LYS A 30 2.49 17.18 8.25
C LYS A 30 2.30 16.64 9.66
N PHE A 31 1.18 16.98 10.31
CA PHE A 31 0.85 16.46 11.63
C PHE A 31 0.75 14.93 11.62
N MET A 32 0.00 14.34 10.68
CA MET A 32 -0.14 12.89 10.58
C MET A 32 1.22 12.20 10.41
N LEU A 33 2.07 12.69 9.50
CA LEU A 33 3.39 12.11 9.23
C LEU A 33 4.33 12.23 10.44
N GLN A 34 4.31 13.36 11.15
CA GLN A 34 5.09 13.55 12.37
C GLN A 34 4.67 12.57 13.47
N THR A 35 3.36 12.42 13.68
CA THR A 35 2.81 11.49 14.65
C THR A 35 3.13 10.04 14.29
N LEU A 36 3.00 9.69 13.00
CA LEU A 36 3.33 8.39 12.44
C LEU A 36 4.82 8.03 12.65
N SER A 37 5.72 8.98 12.43
CA SER A 37 7.18 8.75 12.55
C SER A 37 7.65 8.38 13.95
N ARG A 38 6.82 8.63 14.97
CA ARG A 38 7.12 8.35 16.38
C ARG A 38 6.59 7.00 16.85
N GLN A 39 5.85 6.29 16.00
CA GLN A 39 5.19 5.04 16.39
C GLN A 39 6.19 3.89 16.52
N PRO A 40 6.06 3.03 17.54
CA PRO A 40 6.87 1.82 17.65
C PRO A 40 6.74 0.95 16.41
N GLY A 41 7.89 0.56 15.83
CA GLY A 41 7.93 -0.27 14.63
C GLY A 41 7.72 0.47 13.31
N TYR A 42 7.62 1.79 13.33
CA TYR A 42 7.80 2.63 12.16
C TYR A 42 9.21 2.44 11.56
N LEU A 43 9.29 2.35 10.23
CA LEU A 43 10.56 2.25 9.52
C LEU A 43 10.86 3.50 8.69
N ARG A 44 9.87 3.96 7.91
CA ARG A 44 9.96 5.15 7.06
C ARG A 44 8.60 5.47 6.45
N THR A 45 8.44 6.67 5.93
CA THR A 45 7.35 7.05 5.04
C THR A 45 7.85 7.80 3.81
N ARG A 46 7.11 7.66 2.72
CA ARG A 46 7.20 8.44 1.49
C ARG A 46 5.80 8.86 1.10
N TRP A 47 5.68 10.03 0.52
CA TRP A 47 4.37 10.54 0.12
C TRP A 47 4.50 11.54 -1.02
N GLY A 48 3.43 11.73 -1.76
CA GLY A 48 3.33 12.73 -2.82
C GLY A 48 1.95 12.74 -3.45
N PRO A 49 1.57 13.81 -4.15
CA PRO A 49 0.37 13.82 -4.98
C PRO A 49 0.56 12.90 -6.19
N TRP A 50 -0.55 12.38 -6.71
CA TRP A 50 -0.52 11.73 -8.01
C TRP A 50 -0.28 12.79 -9.09
N SER A 51 0.51 12.44 -10.10
CA SER A 51 0.80 13.33 -11.22
C SER A 51 -0.44 13.52 -12.11
N GLU A 52 -1.27 12.48 -12.20
CA GLU A 52 -2.52 12.46 -12.95
C GLU A 52 -3.66 13.17 -12.21
N ASP A 53 -3.61 13.20 -10.88
CA ASP A 53 -4.67 13.75 -10.03
C ASP A 53 -4.09 14.30 -8.72
N GLN A 54 -3.83 15.61 -8.69
CA GLN A 54 -3.25 16.26 -7.52
C GLN A 54 -4.22 16.36 -6.33
N GLN A 55 -5.48 15.93 -6.48
CA GLN A 55 -6.42 15.76 -5.36
C GLN A 55 -6.32 14.36 -4.73
N LYS A 56 -5.37 13.54 -5.17
CA LYS A 56 -5.04 12.26 -4.53
C LYS A 56 -3.61 12.26 -4.05
N LEU A 57 -3.43 11.99 -2.76
CA LEU A 57 -2.13 11.77 -2.16
C LEU A 57 -1.89 10.26 -2.04
N GLU A 58 -0.69 9.82 -2.38
CA GLU A 58 -0.21 8.50 -2.00
C GLU A 58 0.73 8.62 -0.80
N VAL A 59 0.54 7.77 0.20
CA VAL A 59 1.43 7.61 1.35
C VAL A 59 1.86 6.15 1.42
N MET A 60 3.16 5.90 1.34
CA MET A 60 3.76 4.59 1.56
C MET A 60 4.52 4.57 2.89
N THR A 61 4.10 3.72 3.81
CA THR A 61 4.68 3.60 5.16
C THR A 61 5.25 2.21 5.38
N GLY A 62 6.53 2.12 5.72
CA GLY A 62 7.17 0.87 6.12
C GLY A 62 6.98 0.57 7.60
N TRP A 63 6.64 -0.67 7.91
CA TRP A 63 6.49 -1.19 9.28
C TRP A 63 7.35 -2.44 9.48
N ILE A 64 7.88 -2.62 10.69
CA ILE A 64 8.68 -3.82 11.03
C ILE A 64 7.88 -5.11 10.91
N ASN A 65 6.55 -5.04 11.07
CA ASN A 65 5.61 -6.14 10.88
C ASN A 65 4.16 -5.60 10.85
N ALA A 66 3.21 -6.48 10.53
CA ALA A 66 1.78 -6.12 10.51
C ALA A 66 1.23 -5.77 11.90
N GLU A 67 1.77 -6.34 12.98
CA GLU A 67 1.32 -6.04 14.34
C GLU A 67 1.59 -4.59 14.74
N ALA A 68 2.76 -4.03 14.36
CA ALA A 68 3.10 -2.63 14.59
C ALA A 68 2.14 -1.70 13.85
N HIS A 69 1.83 -2.01 12.58
CA HIS A 69 0.80 -1.30 11.81
C HIS A 69 -0.57 -1.35 12.51
N ASP A 70 -1.00 -2.51 12.97
CA ASP A 70 -2.31 -2.67 13.59
C ASP A 70 -2.42 -1.94 14.92
N LYS A 71 -1.33 -1.87 15.70
CA LYS A 71 -1.24 -1.05 16.92
C LYS A 71 -1.39 0.44 16.59
N TRP A 72 -0.73 0.92 15.54
CA TRP A 72 -0.91 2.28 15.05
C TRP A 72 -2.37 2.57 14.69
N LYS A 73 -3.02 1.73 13.88
CA LYS A 73 -4.42 1.93 13.46
C LYS A 73 -5.42 1.95 14.62
N LYS A 74 -5.10 1.31 15.74
CA LYS A 74 -5.92 1.27 16.97
C LYS A 74 -5.56 2.35 17.99
N SER A 75 -4.53 3.16 17.72
CA SER A 75 -4.04 4.16 18.65
C SER A 75 -4.93 5.40 18.72
N VAL A 76 -4.87 6.10 19.86
CA VAL A 76 -5.47 7.43 20.02
C VAL A 76 -4.82 8.44 19.06
N ASP A 77 -3.53 8.30 18.84
CA ASP A 77 -2.75 9.16 17.93
C ASP A 77 -3.25 9.08 16.48
N TYR A 78 -3.55 7.87 15.98
CA TYR A 78 -4.15 7.69 14.66
C TYR A 78 -5.55 8.30 14.59
N THR A 79 -6.35 8.09 15.64
CA THR A 79 -7.71 8.67 15.73
C THR A 79 -7.65 10.20 15.69
N GLU A 80 -6.73 10.81 16.44
CA GLU A 80 -6.53 12.26 16.45
C GLU A 80 -6.01 12.77 15.09
N ALA A 81 -5.03 12.08 14.49
CA ALA A 81 -4.51 12.43 13.19
C ALA A 81 -5.61 12.42 12.12
N MET A 82 -6.44 11.39 12.09
CA MET A 82 -7.57 11.30 11.16
C MET A 82 -8.65 12.35 11.43
N ALA A 83 -8.94 12.66 12.70
CA ALA A 83 -9.89 13.72 13.05
C ALA A 83 -9.42 15.10 12.57
N ARG A 84 -8.11 15.39 12.65
CA ARG A 84 -7.53 16.63 12.11
C ARG A 84 -7.53 16.66 10.59
N PHE A 85 -7.40 15.51 9.94
CA PHE A 85 -7.40 15.38 8.49
C PHE A 85 -8.82 15.46 7.90
N ALA A 86 -9.84 15.03 8.64
CA ALA A 86 -11.22 14.92 8.18
C ALA A 86 -11.79 16.15 7.44
N PRO A 87 -11.54 17.42 7.85
CA PRO A 87 -12.08 18.59 7.16
C PRO A 87 -11.57 18.79 5.73
N VAL A 88 -10.48 18.13 5.35
CA VAL A 88 -9.83 18.29 4.05
C VAL A 88 -9.88 17.01 3.20
N LEU A 89 -10.67 16.00 3.60
CA LEU A 89 -10.87 14.77 2.85
C LEU A 89 -11.98 14.92 1.81
N ASP A 90 -11.74 14.38 0.62
CA ASP A 90 -12.74 14.23 -0.45
C ASP A 90 -13.23 12.76 -0.55
N GLY A 91 -13.57 12.18 0.59
CA GLY A 91 -13.98 10.78 0.72
C GLY A 91 -13.10 9.95 1.66
N GLU A 92 -13.39 8.65 1.73
CA GLU A 92 -12.69 7.73 2.62
C GLU A 92 -11.30 7.37 2.06
N PRO A 93 -10.21 7.51 2.84
CA PRO A 93 -8.90 7.01 2.45
C PRO A 93 -8.91 5.50 2.25
N SER A 94 -8.35 5.02 1.15
CA SER A 94 -8.19 3.59 0.89
C SER A 94 -6.79 3.13 1.30
N SER A 95 -6.68 1.93 1.87
CA SER A 95 -5.39 1.38 2.31
C SER A 95 -5.26 -0.11 2.03
N CYS A 96 -4.04 -0.52 1.70
CA CYS A 96 -3.65 -1.92 1.59
C CYS A 96 -2.28 -2.14 2.26
N LEU A 97 -2.14 -3.27 2.94
CA LEU A 97 -0.89 -3.68 3.59
C LEU A 97 -0.21 -4.72 2.70
N LEU A 98 1.00 -4.43 2.26
CA LEU A 98 1.71 -5.16 1.21
C LEU A 98 3.01 -5.75 1.75
N GLN A 99 3.43 -6.88 1.20
CA GLN A 99 4.79 -7.37 1.38
C GLN A 99 5.55 -7.26 0.05
N PHE A 100 6.23 -6.13 -0.16
CA PHE A 100 7.07 -5.93 -1.33
C PHE A 100 8.26 -6.89 -1.35
N ARG A 101 8.57 -7.42 -2.54
CA ARG A 101 9.84 -8.09 -2.83
C ARG A 101 10.50 -7.39 -4.05
N PRO A 102 11.76 -6.94 -3.93
CA PRO A 102 12.51 -6.81 -2.68
C PRO A 102 11.80 -5.86 -1.70
N TYR A 103 11.94 -6.09 -0.38
CA TYR A 103 11.48 -5.11 0.60
C TYR A 103 12.37 -3.87 0.47
N ALA A 104 11.75 -2.69 0.50
CA ALA A 104 12.48 -1.44 0.45
C ALA A 104 13.42 -1.24 -0.74
N PRO A 105 12.90 -1.29 -1.97
CA PRO A 105 13.70 -0.96 -3.16
C PRO A 105 14.15 0.51 -3.13
N GLN A 106 15.34 0.77 -2.59
CA GLN A 106 15.87 2.13 -2.47
C GLN A 106 15.93 2.83 -3.84
N ALA A 107 16.22 2.07 -4.91
CA ALA A 107 16.23 2.57 -6.27
C ALA A 107 14.83 2.98 -6.79
N VAL A 108 13.76 2.28 -6.38
CA VAL A 108 12.39 2.69 -6.71
C VAL A 108 12.03 3.94 -5.94
N ILE A 109 12.21 3.91 -4.62
CA ILE A 109 11.75 4.98 -3.73
C ILE A 109 12.48 6.31 -3.95
N ASN A 110 13.76 6.28 -4.32
CA ASN A 110 14.55 7.47 -4.61
C ASN A 110 14.48 7.89 -6.08
N SER A 111 13.64 7.26 -6.89
CA SER A 111 13.41 7.69 -8.26
C SER A 111 12.75 9.06 -8.31
N ALA A 112 12.98 9.79 -9.41
CA ALA A 112 12.34 11.09 -9.63
C ALA A 112 10.82 10.96 -9.75
N ILE A 113 10.34 9.84 -10.29
CA ILE A 113 8.92 9.49 -10.29
C ILE A 113 8.78 7.99 -10.05
N VAL A 114 7.74 7.59 -9.33
CA VAL A 114 7.36 6.19 -9.14
C VAL A 114 6.02 5.95 -9.82
N GLU A 115 5.98 5.00 -10.76
CA GLU A 115 4.72 4.48 -11.29
C GLU A 115 4.22 3.37 -10.36
N THR A 116 3.00 3.51 -9.86
CA THR A 116 2.34 2.47 -9.08
C THR A 116 1.27 1.80 -9.94
N LEU A 117 1.30 0.47 -9.99
CA LEU A 117 0.30 -0.36 -10.67
C LEU A 117 -0.50 -1.15 -9.63
N SER A 118 -1.82 -1.10 -9.74
CA SER A 118 -2.78 -1.85 -8.92
C SER A 118 -3.55 -2.83 -9.78
N PHE A 119 -3.38 -4.13 -9.54
CA PHE A 119 -4.14 -5.19 -10.19
C PHE A 119 -5.12 -5.78 -9.18
N ASP A 120 -6.39 -5.39 -9.28
CA ASP A 120 -7.45 -5.93 -8.45
C ASP A 120 -8.04 -7.20 -9.04
N ASN A 121 -8.37 -8.16 -8.18
CA ASN A 121 -9.03 -9.41 -8.56
C ASN A 121 -8.29 -10.15 -9.70
N TYR A 122 -6.95 -10.11 -9.66
CA TYR A 122 -6.11 -10.80 -10.64
C TYR A 122 -6.26 -12.32 -10.46
N GLY A 123 -6.39 -13.04 -11.58
CA GLY A 123 -6.54 -14.51 -11.60
C GLY A 123 -5.20 -15.26 -11.64
N GLU A 124 -4.10 -14.53 -11.75
CA GLU A 124 -2.75 -15.08 -11.90
C GLU A 124 -2.09 -15.35 -10.55
N PRO A 125 -1.20 -16.35 -10.43
CA PRO A 125 -0.36 -16.52 -9.25
C PRO A 125 0.58 -15.32 -9.00
N ASP A 126 0.86 -15.00 -7.74
CA ASP A 126 1.71 -13.87 -7.34
C ASP A 126 3.10 -13.89 -8.00
N ASP A 127 3.71 -15.07 -8.13
CA ASP A 127 5.02 -15.22 -8.79
C ASP A 127 4.93 -14.89 -10.29
N ARG A 128 3.82 -15.24 -10.93
CA ARG A 128 3.58 -14.89 -12.33
C ARG A 128 3.37 -13.38 -12.49
N MET A 129 2.57 -12.77 -11.62
CA MET A 129 2.40 -11.32 -11.59
C MET A 129 3.73 -10.61 -11.43
N ARG A 130 4.59 -11.11 -10.54
CA ARG A 130 5.95 -10.61 -10.31
C ARG A 130 6.82 -10.69 -11.56
N GLU A 131 6.88 -11.85 -12.21
CA GLU A 131 7.62 -12.02 -13.47
C GLU A 131 7.17 -11.06 -14.56
N VAL A 132 5.87 -10.78 -14.64
CA VAL A 132 5.30 -9.86 -15.62
C VAL A 132 5.78 -8.44 -15.36
N VAL A 133 5.60 -7.93 -14.13
CA VAL A 133 6.00 -6.54 -13.80
C VAL A 133 7.51 -6.33 -13.77
N GLU A 134 8.29 -7.37 -13.46
CA GLU A 134 9.76 -7.32 -13.45
C GLU A 134 10.35 -7.01 -14.83
N ARG A 135 9.58 -7.24 -15.91
CA ARG A 135 10.00 -6.84 -17.27
C ARG A 135 10.19 -5.34 -17.40
N ALA A 136 9.55 -4.53 -16.56
CA ALA A 136 9.78 -3.09 -16.50
C ALA A 136 11.25 -2.76 -16.19
N ALA A 137 11.98 -3.61 -15.47
CA ALA A 137 13.40 -3.43 -15.18
C ALA A 137 14.30 -3.39 -16.44
N ARG A 138 13.78 -3.87 -17.58
CA ARG A 138 14.48 -3.85 -18.88
C ARG A 138 14.17 -2.61 -19.71
N MET A 139 13.26 -1.75 -19.24
CA MET A 139 12.84 -0.56 -19.97
C MET A 139 13.86 0.58 -19.81
N PRO A 140 14.17 1.33 -20.88
CA PRO A 140 15.05 2.48 -20.78
C PRO A 140 14.56 3.50 -19.75
N GLY A 141 15.44 3.86 -18.80
CA GLY A 141 15.14 4.83 -17.75
C GLY A 141 14.38 4.25 -16.54
N CYS A 142 14.21 2.92 -16.45
CA CYS A 142 13.78 2.25 -15.22
C CYS A 142 14.96 2.14 -14.25
N ASN A 143 14.74 2.55 -12.99
CA ASN A 143 15.72 2.46 -11.91
C ASN A 143 15.54 1.20 -11.06
N GLY A 144 14.36 0.59 -11.10
CA GLY A 144 14.06 -0.63 -10.35
C GLY A 144 12.57 -0.94 -10.29
N VAL A 145 12.26 -2.14 -9.79
CA VAL A 145 10.90 -2.64 -9.61
C VAL A 145 10.80 -3.25 -8.21
N ALA A 146 9.67 -3.08 -7.55
CA ALA A 146 9.24 -3.96 -6.47
C ALA A 146 7.76 -4.24 -6.59
N SER A 147 7.36 -5.42 -6.14
CA SER A 147 5.95 -5.82 -6.20
C SER A 147 5.56 -6.76 -5.08
N GLY A 148 4.27 -6.85 -4.80
CA GLY A 148 3.74 -7.67 -3.73
C GLY A 148 2.22 -7.64 -3.68
N SER A 149 1.67 -8.68 -3.09
CA SER A 149 0.23 -8.81 -2.89
C SER A 149 -0.18 -8.22 -1.56
N SER A 150 -1.40 -7.70 -1.50
CA SER A 150 -2.04 -7.31 -0.26
C SER A 150 -2.14 -8.51 0.67
N LEU A 151 -1.74 -8.33 1.92
CA LEU A 151 -2.02 -9.27 2.99
C LEU A 151 -3.54 -9.45 3.09
N ARG A 152 -3.98 -10.69 3.28
CA ARG A 152 -5.39 -10.96 3.55
C ARG A 152 -5.80 -10.15 4.78
N ARG A 153 -6.87 -9.36 4.66
CA ARG A 153 -7.53 -8.85 5.87
C ARG A 153 -7.98 -10.09 6.65
N PRO A 154 -7.70 -10.19 7.95
CA PRO A 154 -8.36 -11.20 8.77
C PRO A 154 -9.86 -11.03 8.54
N SER A 155 -10.56 -12.11 8.19
CA SER A 155 -12.02 -12.09 8.09
C SER A 155 -12.54 -11.50 9.40
N SER A 156 -13.06 -10.28 9.36
CA SER A 156 -13.82 -9.72 10.47
C SER A 156 -15.00 -10.66 10.63
N GLY A 157 -14.92 -11.55 11.62
CA GLY A 157 -16.00 -12.47 11.93
C GLY A 157 -17.25 -11.63 12.15
N SER A 158 -18.20 -11.72 11.21
CA SER A 158 -19.53 -11.15 11.37
C SER A 158 -20.15 -11.80 12.60
N GLY A 159 -20.00 -11.13 13.74
CA GLY A 159 -20.78 -11.39 14.94
C GLY A 159 -22.22 -11.02 14.65
N ASN A 160 -22.94 -11.90 13.97
CA ASN A 160 -24.36 -11.75 13.77
C ASN A 160 -25.05 -12.15 15.09
N GLY A 161 -25.42 -11.15 15.88
CA GLY A 161 -26.31 -11.34 17.00
C GLY A 161 -27.70 -11.77 16.51
N GLY A 162 -28.25 -12.83 17.12
CA GLY A 162 -29.68 -13.13 17.04
C GLY A 162 -30.03 -14.61 17.16
N GLY A 163 -30.60 -15.00 18.30
CA GLY A 163 -31.61 -16.07 18.36
C GLY A 163 -31.14 -17.39 18.98
N GLY A 164 -31.65 -17.69 20.17
CA GLY A 164 -31.32 -18.88 20.95
C GLY A 164 -31.85 -20.20 20.39
N GLY A 165 -31.35 -21.31 20.97
CA GLY A 165 -31.99 -22.62 20.85
C GLY A 165 -31.03 -23.82 20.91
N GLY A 166 -30.77 -24.33 22.11
CA GLY A 166 -30.76 -25.77 22.44
C GLY A 166 -29.76 -26.73 21.78
N GLY A 167 -28.81 -27.22 22.60
CA GLY A 167 -28.56 -28.66 22.78
C GLY A 167 -27.48 -29.36 21.96
N GLY A 168 -26.67 -30.18 22.65
CA GLY A 168 -25.95 -31.33 22.06
C GLY A 168 -24.43 -31.22 22.06
N GLY A 169 -23.76 -31.99 22.93
CA GLY A 169 -22.30 -32.09 23.01
C GLY A 169 -21.67 -33.04 21.99
N GLY A 170 -20.33 -33.05 21.96
CA GLY A 170 -19.50 -33.99 21.21
C GLY A 170 -18.12 -33.42 20.93
N GLU A 171 -17.09 -34.07 21.49
CA GLU A 171 -15.67 -33.72 21.47
C GLU A 171 -14.97 -34.02 20.12
N ASP A 172 -13.89 -33.28 19.87
CA ASP A 172 -12.66 -33.56 19.10
C ASP A 172 -12.70 -34.38 17.79
N ALA A 173 -12.20 -33.76 16.71
CA ALA A 173 -10.92 -34.10 16.09
C ALA A 173 -10.75 -33.34 14.76
N GLY A 174 -9.59 -32.70 14.58
CA GLY A 174 -9.19 -32.12 13.31
C GLY A 174 -8.86 -33.18 12.26
N VAL A 175 -8.87 -32.77 10.98
CA VAL A 175 -7.95 -33.19 9.93
C VAL A 175 -8.21 -32.32 8.69
N ASP A 176 -7.11 -31.95 8.04
CA ASP A 176 -6.94 -31.23 6.79
C ASP A 176 -8.14 -31.13 5.85
N GLY A 177 -8.62 -29.90 5.69
CA GLY A 177 -9.40 -29.50 4.53
C GLY A 177 -8.50 -28.75 3.56
N THR A 178 -7.98 -29.43 2.55
CA THR A 178 -7.67 -28.83 1.24
C THR A 178 -8.94 -28.18 0.71
N GLY A 179 -9.23 -26.99 1.19
CA GLY A 179 -10.32 -26.16 0.71
C GLY A 179 -9.90 -25.55 -0.60
N THR A 180 -10.35 -26.14 -1.70
CA THR A 180 -10.69 -25.41 -2.93
C THR A 180 -11.71 -24.33 -2.56
N GLY A 181 -11.21 -23.23 -2.00
CA GLY A 181 -11.98 -22.07 -1.62
C GLY A 181 -12.43 -21.37 -2.88
N ASN A 182 -13.66 -21.64 -3.30
CA ASN A 182 -14.41 -20.83 -4.26
C ASN A 182 -14.87 -19.51 -3.61
N GLY A 183 -13.94 -18.80 -2.99
CA GLY A 183 -14.10 -17.45 -2.49
C GLY A 183 -13.04 -16.60 -3.17
N THR A 184 -13.46 -15.72 -4.09
CA THR A 184 -12.60 -14.69 -4.66
C THR A 184 -12.29 -13.66 -3.56
N ASP A 185 -11.38 -14.03 -2.65
CA ASP A 185 -10.72 -13.09 -1.77
C ASP A 185 -10.10 -12.03 -2.66
N LYS A 186 -10.70 -10.84 -2.67
CA LYS A 186 -10.28 -9.70 -3.47
C LYS A 186 -8.91 -9.22 -2.98
N ARG A 187 -7.85 -9.85 -3.48
CA ARG A 187 -6.47 -9.42 -3.25
C ARG A 187 -6.08 -8.43 -4.34
N THR A 188 -5.29 -7.45 -3.96
CA THR A 188 -4.68 -6.49 -4.87
C THR A 188 -3.20 -6.84 -4.99
N PHE A 189 -2.73 -7.04 -6.20
CA PHE A 189 -1.29 -7.09 -6.48
C PHE A 189 -0.83 -5.68 -6.83
N VAL A 190 0.22 -5.21 -6.16
CA VAL A 190 0.77 -3.87 -6.38
C VAL A 190 2.20 -3.99 -6.89
N ALA A 191 2.53 -3.21 -7.92
CA ALA A 191 3.90 -2.97 -8.35
C ALA A 191 4.25 -1.49 -8.22
N ALA A 192 5.46 -1.19 -7.77
CA ALA A 192 6.05 0.13 -7.75
C ALA A 192 7.29 0.11 -8.63
N ILE A 193 7.32 0.97 -9.65
CA ILE A 193 8.36 1.03 -10.67
C ILE A 193 9.00 2.41 -10.61
N GLY A 194 10.31 2.44 -10.33
CA GLY A 194 11.06 3.68 -10.26
C GLY A 194 11.51 4.11 -11.65
N TRP A 195 11.27 5.37 -12.01
CA TRP A 195 11.69 5.93 -13.29
C TRP A 195 12.58 7.15 -13.11
N THR A 196 13.51 7.32 -14.03
CA THR A 196 14.36 8.53 -14.15
C THR A 196 13.55 9.81 -14.41
N GLY A 197 12.32 9.69 -14.88
CA GLY A 197 11.37 10.78 -15.03
C GLY A 197 10.07 10.33 -15.72
N LEU A 198 9.05 11.18 -15.68
CA LEU A 198 7.72 10.88 -16.22
C LEU A 198 7.75 10.53 -17.71
N GLU A 199 8.62 11.20 -18.47
CA GLU A 199 8.79 10.94 -19.91
C GLU A 199 9.42 9.57 -20.19
N ALA A 200 10.28 9.04 -19.32
CA ALA A 200 10.82 7.69 -19.47
C ALA A 200 9.69 6.65 -19.28
N SER A 201 8.88 6.82 -18.24
CA SER A 201 7.72 5.97 -17.99
C SER A 201 6.71 6.00 -19.15
N ARG A 202 6.36 7.19 -19.66
CA ARG A 202 5.39 7.35 -20.76
C ARG A 202 5.82 6.70 -22.06
N ARG A 203 7.14 6.68 -22.35
CA ARG A 203 7.69 6.01 -23.54
C ARG A 203 7.82 4.50 -23.39
N ALA A 204 7.79 3.97 -22.16
CA ALA A 204 7.91 2.55 -21.93
C ALA A 204 6.70 1.79 -22.48
N ASP A 205 6.95 0.62 -23.08
CA ASP A 205 5.88 -0.27 -23.52
C ASP A 205 5.21 -0.90 -22.29
N LYS A 206 4.10 -0.29 -21.85
CA LYS A 206 3.30 -0.75 -20.72
C LYS A 206 2.83 -2.20 -20.92
N THR A 207 2.47 -2.57 -22.14
CA THR A 207 1.90 -3.90 -22.42
C THR A 207 2.90 -5.02 -22.14
N ALA A 208 4.20 -4.76 -22.31
CA ALA A 208 5.26 -5.70 -22.03
C ALA A 208 5.33 -6.09 -20.54
N TYR A 209 5.04 -5.17 -19.62
CA TYR A 209 5.14 -5.38 -18.18
C TYR A 209 3.82 -5.31 -17.41
N THR A 210 2.69 -5.12 -18.10
CA THR A 210 1.35 -5.43 -17.56
C THR A 210 0.80 -6.74 -18.09
N GLY A 211 1.46 -7.38 -19.07
CA GLY A 211 1.01 -8.66 -19.64
C GLY A 211 -0.35 -8.57 -20.33
N GLY A 212 -0.74 -7.39 -20.82
CA GLY A 212 -2.06 -7.13 -21.41
C GLY A 212 -3.20 -6.93 -20.41
N MET A 213 -2.92 -7.05 -19.10
CA MET A 213 -3.88 -6.69 -18.05
C MET A 213 -4.07 -5.17 -17.98
N LYS A 214 -5.20 -4.74 -17.41
CA LYS A 214 -5.56 -3.32 -17.22
C LYS A 214 -5.48 -2.95 -15.74
N PRO A 215 -4.28 -2.70 -15.18
CA PRO A 215 -4.16 -2.19 -13.83
C PRO A 215 -4.66 -0.73 -13.75
N GLU A 216 -5.04 -0.30 -12.55
CA GLU A 216 -4.97 1.12 -12.22
C GLU A 216 -3.49 1.53 -12.23
N SER A 217 -3.16 2.63 -12.89
CA SER A 217 -1.80 3.14 -13.04
C SER A 217 -1.79 4.64 -12.80
N HIS A 218 -0.85 5.09 -11.98
CA HIS A 218 -0.61 6.50 -11.67
C HIS A 218 0.85 6.70 -11.28
N HIS A 219 1.29 7.95 -11.31
CA HIS A 219 2.66 8.34 -10.99
C HIS A 219 2.69 9.19 -9.74
N VAL A 220 3.66 8.96 -8.87
CA VAL A 220 3.87 9.72 -7.64
C VAL A 220 5.27 10.30 -7.62
N ASP A 221 5.38 11.59 -7.36
CA ASP A 221 6.65 12.23 -7.03
C ASP A 221 6.83 12.21 -5.52
N PHE A 222 7.64 11.27 -5.01
CA PHE A 222 7.95 11.20 -3.58
C PHE A 222 8.95 12.27 -3.11
N ASN A 223 9.48 13.09 -4.02
CA ASN A 223 10.32 14.25 -3.73
C ASN A 223 9.53 15.56 -3.80
N PHE A 224 8.19 15.48 -3.84
CA PHE A 224 7.32 16.62 -4.05
C PHE A 224 7.65 17.78 -3.09
N PRO A 225 8.06 18.95 -3.60
CA PRO A 225 8.63 20.00 -2.76
C PRO A 225 7.53 20.77 -2.04
N VAL A 226 7.24 20.41 -0.79
CA VAL A 226 6.34 21.19 0.08
C VAL A 226 7.13 21.93 1.15
N LYS A 227 7.00 23.26 1.13
CA LYS A 227 7.63 24.14 2.12
C LYS A 227 7.19 23.72 3.53
N GLY A 228 8.16 23.55 4.43
CA GLY A 228 7.90 23.18 5.82
C GLY A 228 7.91 21.68 6.11
N PHE A 229 8.16 20.83 5.10
CA PHE A 229 8.37 19.39 5.26
C PHE A 229 9.85 18.98 5.33
N GLY A 230 10.78 19.94 5.31
CA GLY A 230 12.20 19.67 5.49
C GLY A 230 12.46 18.99 6.84
N GLY A 231 13.02 17.77 6.82
CA GLY A 231 13.33 16.97 8.01
C GLY A 231 12.33 15.86 8.35
N LEU A 232 11.33 15.62 7.49
CA LEU A 232 10.43 14.45 7.55
C LEU A 232 10.90 13.32 6.61
#